data_AF-A0A9W4W6N5-F1
#
_entry.id   AF-A0A9W4W6N5-F1
#
_cell.length_a   1.000
_cell.length_b   1.000
_cell.length_c   1.000
_cell.angle_alpha   90.00
_cell.angle_beta   90.00
_cell.angle_gamma   90.00
#
_symmetry.space_group_name_H-M   'P 1'
#
loop_
_entity.id
_entity.type
_entity.pdbx_description
1 polymer ?
#
loop_
_entity_poly.entity_id
_entity_poly.type
_entity_poly.pdbx_seq_one_letter_code
_entity_poly.pdbx_strand_id
1 'polypeptide(L)'
;MIGGTKIELGGWFCRLSLASLMILPIASLAEERARDDLEKEIERLRIEAAPLIQMLIRDNFPHQNACMFDSTWSSRAVDVVLARRYLGSNLLADVSAPHSSIAPSDIIDPTKKMPGYFCSATEATERWKQRLSEFQIGRDAGEPDGAPDRQKISQLRIEISLPVFDAAFTTAIVVLSTWREAAARGPAGQSKRLSPEGSGFSFVYKKQAEGWIQIDRTEDYSAN
;
A
#
# COMPACT_ATOMS: atom_id res chain seq x y z
N MET A 1 28.52 73.63 -47.21
CA MET A 1 29.82 73.46 -47.89
C MET A 1 30.58 72.40 -47.10
N ILE A 2 30.49 71.14 -47.50
CA ILE A 2 31.33 70.39 -48.47
C ILE A 2 32.66 69.92 -47.86
N GLY A 3 32.87 68.59 -47.97
CA GLY A 3 34.09 67.83 -47.73
C GLY A 3 33.75 66.59 -46.88
N GLY A 4 33.45 65.40 -47.42
CA GLY A 4 34.25 64.57 -48.34
C GLY A 4 35.48 64.05 -47.58
N THR A 5 35.81 62.77 -47.43
CA THR A 5 35.55 61.56 -48.23
C THR A 5 36.09 60.32 -47.49
N LYS A 6 35.49 59.13 -47.73
CA LYS A 6 36.05 57.75 -47.75
C LYS A 6 37.16 57.31 -46.77
N ILE A 7 36.88 56.26 -45.97
CA ILE A 7 37.84 55.18 -45.57
C ILE A 7 37.00 53.87 -45.38
N GLU A 8 37.01 52.97 -46.35
CA GLU A 8 37.65 51.63 -46.39
C GLU A 8 36.98 50.51 -45.55
N LEU A 9 36.52 49.51 -46.31
CA LEU A 9 36.02 48.21 -45.86
C LEU A 9 37.20 47.35 -45.38
N GLY A 10 37.32 47.19 -44.06
CA GLY A 10 38.23 46.22 -43.43
C GLY A 10 37.43 45.06 -42.85
N GLY A 11 37.52 43.89 -43.49
CA GLY A 11 36.91 42.67 -42.99
C GLY A 11 37.49 42.23 -41.64
N TRP A 12 36.63 41.66 -40.80
CA TRP A 12 37.02 40.72 -39.75
C TRP A 12 35.87 39.76 -39.47
N PHE A 13 35.93 38.62 -40.15
CA PHE A 13 35.20 37.40 -39.78
C PHE A 13 35.72 36.92 -38.42
N CYS A 14 35.09 37.36 -37.33
CA CYS A 14 35.27 36.73 -36.03
C CYS A 14 34.27 35.58 -35.91
N ARG A 15 34.76 34.39 -36.28
CA ARG A 15 34.17 33.09 -35.98
C ARG A 15 34.02 32.94 -34.46
N LEU A 16 32.83 33.18 -33.93
CA LEU A 16 32.48 32.84 -32.54
C LEU A 16 31.81 31.46 -32.53
N SER A 17 32.64 30.47 -32.22
CA SER A 17 32.35 29.16 -31.60
C SER A 17 30.88 28.70 -31.53
N LEU A 18 30.48 27.91 -32.52
CA LEU A 18 29.56 26.79 -32.32
C LEU A 18 30.28 25.72 -31.47
N ALA A 19 30.27 25.88 -30.16
CA ALA A 19 30.74 24.85 -29.22
C ALA A 19 29.87 24.91 -27.96
N SER A 20 28.56 24.74 -28.12
CA SER A 20 27.63 24.59 -27.01
C SER A 20 26.41 23.81 -27.46
N LEU A 21 26.56 22.52 -27.79
CA LEU A 21 25.42 21.59 -27.86
C LEU A 21 25.87 20.12 -28.00
N MET A 22 26.75 19.64 -27.11
CA MET A 22 27.16 18.22 -27.08
C MET A 22 27.22 17.65 -25.65
N ILE A 23 26.43 18.18 -24.71
CA ILE A 23 26.28 17.59 -23.36
C ILE A 23 24.87 16.99 -23.13
N LEU A 24 23.94 17.18 -24.08
CA LEU A 24 22.54 16.75 -23.91
C LEU A 24 22.19 15.27 -24.23
N PRO A 25 22.96 14.45 -24.98
CA PRO A 25 22.53 13.07 -25.26
C PRO A 25 22.79 12.08 -24.12
N ILE A 26 23.73 12.37 -23.20
CA ILE A 26 24.11 11.44 -22.12
C ILE A 26 23.06 11.43 -21.00
N ALA A 27 22.48 12.59 -20.68
CA ALA A 27 21.43 12.70 -19.67
C ALA A 27 20.17 11.93 -20.07
N SER A 28 19.75 12.05 -21.33
CA SER A 28 18.58 11.32 -21.88
C SER A 28 18.76 9.81 -21.82
N LEU A 29 19.94 9.28 -22.17
CA LEU A 29 20.20 7.84 -22.17
C LEU A 29 20.34 7.26 -20.75
N ALA A 30 20.83 8.06 -19.79
CA ALA A 30 20.89 7.69 -18.38
C ALA A 30 19.49 7.66 -17.74
N GLU A 31 18.64 8.64 -18.10
CA GLU A 31 17.26 8.74 -17.65
C GLU A 31 16.39 7.58 -18.20
N GLU A 32 16.57 7.22 -19.47
CA GLU A 32 15.86 6.10 -20.09
C GLU A 32 16.24 4.75 -19.46
N ARG A 33 17.52 4.52 -19.18
CA ARG A 33 17.97 3.31 -18.44
C ARG A 33 17.44 3.26 -17.02
N ALA A 34 17.47 4.38 -16.30
CA ALA A 34 16.95 4.45 -14.93
C ALA A 34 15.45 4.14 -14.88
N ARG A 35 14.69 4.57 -15.90
CA ARG A 35 13.27 4.25 -16.03
C ARG A 35 13.04 2.76 -16.31
N ASP A 36 13.79 2.18 -17.23
CA ASP A 36 13.70 0.74 -17.56
C ASP A 36 14.04 -0.15 -16.35
N ASP A 37 15.06 0.23 -15.58
CA ASP A 37 15.47 -0.50 -14.38
C ASP A 37 14.41 -0.40 -13.28
N LEU A 38 13.83 0.80 -13.08
CA LEU A 38 12.72 1.01 -12.16
C LEU A 38 11.48 0.19 -12.55
N GLU A 39 11.13 0.14 -13.83
CA GLU A 39 9.98 -0.63 -14.31
C GLU A 39 10.18 -2.14 -14.08
N LYS A 40 11.39 -2.67 -14.30
CA LYS A 40 11.72 -4.06 -13.98
C LYS A 40 11.66 -4.34 -12.49
N GLU A 41 12.09 -3.41 -11.64
CA GLU A 41 12.03 -3.55 -10.19
C GLU A 41 10.58 -3.56 -9.68
N ILE A 42 9.74 -2.66 -10.20
CA ILE A 42 8.30 -2.60 -9.92
C ILE A 42 7.61 -3.90 -10.36
N GLU A 43 7.91 -4.40 -11.56
CA GLU A 43 7.30 -5.64 -12.04
C GLU A 43 7.76 -6.85 -11.20
N ARG A 44 9.05 -6.93 -10.85
CA ARG A 44 9.55 -7.96 -9.94
C ARG A 44 8.85 -7.90 -8.58
N LEU A 45 8.72 -6.69 -8.02
CA LEU A 45 8.01 -6.47 -6.76
C LEU A 45 6.58 -6.97 -6.83
N ARG A 46 5.87 -6.68 -7.93
CA ARG A 46 4.50 -7.16 -8.16
C ARG A 46 4.41 -8.68 -8.23
N ILE A 47 5.29 -9.31 -9.00
CA ILE A 47 5.35 -10.77 -9.18
C ILE A 47 5.62 -11.47 -7.84
N GLU A 48 6.53 -10.94 -7.03
CA GLU A 48 6.94 -11.56 -5.76
C GLU A 48 5.93 -11.28 -4.63
N ALA A 49 5.33 -10.09 -4.61
CA ALA A 49 4.36 -9.70 -3.59
C ALA A 49 3.01 -10.43 -3.75
N ALA A 50 2.54 -10.66 -4.97
CA ALA A 50 1.26 -11.33 -5.23
C ALA A 50 1.07 -12.68 -4.50
N PRO A 51 1.94 -13.69 -4.67
CA PRO A 51 1.76 -14.97 -4.00
C PRO A 51 1.87 -14.85 -2.48
N LEU A 52 2.71 -13.95 -1.97
CA LEU A 52 2.89 -13.73 -0.55
C LEU A 52 1.62 -13.14 0.08
N ILE A 53 1.10 -12.04 -0.50
CA ILE A 53 -0.13 -11.39 -0.01
C ILE A 53 -1.34 -12.31 -0.14
N GLN A 54 -1.46 -13.08 -1.22
CA GLN A 54 -2.55 -14.06 -1.37
C GLN A 54 -2.51 -15.13 -0.28
N MET A 55 -1.32 -15.62 0.07
CA MET A 55 -1.15 -16.55 1.20
C MET A 55 -1.54 -15.89 2.53
N LEU A 56 -1.02 -14.70 2.81
CA LEU A 56 -1.35 -13.95 4.03
C LEU A 56 -2.87 -13.79 4.19
N ILE A 57 -3.57 -13.39 3.12
CA ILE A 57 -5.01 -13.19 3.13
C ILE A 57 -5.75 -14.52 3.32
N ARG A 58 -5.38 -15.57 2.58
CA ARG A 58 -6.03 -16.88 2.69
C ARG A 58 -5.90 -17.45 4.11
N ASP A 59 -4.73 -17.32 4.71
CA ASP A 59 -4.42 -17.97 5.98
C ASP A 59 -5.02 -17.20 7.19
N ASN A 60 -5.22 -15.88 7.06
CA ASN A 60 -5.73 -15.04 8.16
C ASN A 60 -7.19 -14.59 7.98
N PHE A 61 -7.71 -14.56 6.75
CA PHE A 61 -9.03 -14.04 6.42
C PHE A 61 -9.76 -14.92 5.40
N PRO A 62 -10.19 -16.13 5.81
CA PRO A 62 -10.89 -17.07 4.94
C PRO A 62 -12.28 -16.56 4.51
N HIS A 63 -12.85 -15.60 5.26
CA HIS A 63 -14.10 -14.94 4.92
C HIS A 63 -13.82 -13.48 4.63
N GLN A 64 -14.22 -13.05 3.44
CA GLN A 64 -13.96 -11.72 2.96
C GLN A 64 -15.29 -10.99 2.73
N ASN A 65 -15.39 -9.78 3.25
CA ASN A 65 -16.60 -8.97 3.22
C ASN A 65 -16.39 -7.73 2.33
N ALA A 66 -17.49 -7.11 1.92
CA ALA A 66 -17.43 -5.82 1.24
C ALA A 66 -16.72 -4.78 2.14
N CYS A 67 -15.90 -3.92 1.51
CA CYS A 67 -15.18 -2.82 2.18
C CYS A 67 -14.25 -3.28 3.32
N MET A 68 -13.75 -4.50 3.23
CA MET A 68 -12.83 -5.10 4.21
C MET A 68 -11.39 -4.61 4.05
N PHE A 69 -10.90 -4.42 2.83
CA PHE A 69 -9.53 -3.98 2.56
C PHE A 69 -9.46 -2.47 2.32
N ASP A 70 -8.38 -1.83 2.74
CA ASP A 70 -8.11 -0.46 2.35
C ASP A 70 -7.76 -0.36 0.85
N SER A 71 -8.20 0.73 0.22
CA SER A 71 -7.85 1.06 -1.16
C SER A 71 -6.38 1.48 -1.34
N THR A 72 -5.69 1.74 -0.24
CA THR A 72 -4.28 2.15 -0.21
C THR A 72 -3.46 1.20 0.66
N TRP A 73 -2.16 1.10 0.38
CA TRP A 73 -1.25 0.34 1.23
C TRP A 73 -1.12 1.01 2.60
N SER A 74 -0.93 0.21 3.64
CA SER A 74 -0.66 0.73 4.98
C SER A 74 0.61 1.58 4.94
N SER A 75 0.55 2.76 5.57
CA SER A 75 1.70 3.65 5.76
C SER A 75 2.59 3.23 6.93
N ARG A 76 2.24 2.14 7.62
CA ARG A 76 3.02 1.64 8.76
C ARG A 76 4.36 1.11 8.29
N ALA A 77 5.42 1.63 8.91
CA ALA A 77 6.77 1.15 8.67
C ALA A 77 6.99 -0.22 9.33
N VAL A 78 7.86 -1.02 8.71
CA VAL A 78 8.41 -2.23 9.33
C VAL A 78 9.31 -1.82 10.49
N ASP A 79 9.17 -2.50 11.64
CA ASP A 79 10.02 -2.28 12.80
C ASP A 79 11.51 -2.48 12.47
N VAL A 80 12.36 -1.58 12.97
CA VAL A 80 13.80 -1.55 12.64
C VAL A 80 14.54 -2.79 13.16
N VAL A 81 14.10 -3.37 14.29
CA VAL A 81 14.73 -4.56 14.86
C VAL A 81 14.42 -5.76 13.98
N LEU A 82 13.18 -5.88 13.50
CA LEU A 82 12.79 -6.92 12.53
C LEU A 82 13.52 -6.74 11.20
N ALA A 83 13.56 -5.52 10.64
CA ALA A 83 14.23 -5.22 9.38
C ALA A 83 15.73 -5.58 9.44
N ARG A 84 16.43 -5.21 10.52
CA ARG A 84 17.83 -5.58 10.72
C ARG A 84 18.03 -7.08 10.83
N ARG A 85 17.17 -7.75 11.62
CA ARG A 85 17.29 -9.18 11.88
C ARG A 85 17.08 -10.03 10.63
N TYR A 86 16.07 -9.71 9.83
CA TYR A 86 15.61 -10.58 8.74
C TYR A 86 16.00 -10.10 7.35
N LEU A 87 16.08 -8.79 7.13
CA LEU A 87 16.41 -8.22 5.81
C LEU A 87 17.87 -7.80 5.71
N GLY A 88 18.63 -7.84 6.82
CA GLY A 88 20.03 -7.38 6.87
C GLY A 88 20.19 -5.88 6.64
N SER A 89 19.11 -5.11 6.77
CA SER A 89 19.07 -3.70 6.42
C SER A 89 19.10 -2.80 7.66
N ASN A 90 19.91 -1.74 7.61
CA ASN A 90 19.88 -0.64 8.59
C ASN A 90 18.86 0.46 8.24
N LEU A 91 18.18 0.34 7.09
CA LEU A 91 17.20 1.33 6.66
C LEU A 91 16.03 1.33 7.64
N LEU A 92 15.71 2.52 8.17
CA LEU A 92 14.33 2.85 8.48
C LEU A 92 13.55 2.53 7.20
N ALA A 93 12.54 1.67 7.29
CA ALA A 93 11.84 1.08 6.15
C ALA A 93 11.03 2.12 5.34
N ASP A 94 11.72 3.04 4.67
CA ASP A 94 11.20 3.97 3.66
C ASP A 94 11.04 3.29 2.29
N VAL A 95 10.79 1.99 2.31
CA VAL A 95 10.06 1.30 1.24
C VAL A 95 8.63 1.05 1.72
N SER A 96 8.10 1.94 2.56
CA SER A 96 6.65 2.11 2.64
C SER A 96 6.17 2.50 1.24
N ALA A 97 4.99 2.02 0.88
CA ALA A 97 4.51 2.04 -0.48
C ALA A 97 4.05 3.38 -1.09
N PRO A 98 4.14 4.61 -0.51
CA PRO A 98 3.52 5.78 -1.15
C PRO A 98 4.09 6.14 -2.52
N HIS A 99 5.21 5.54 -2.94
CA HIS A 99 5.87 5.86 -4.20
C HIS A 99 5.79 4.74 -5.26
N SER A 100 5.20 3.58 -4.95
CA SER A 100 4.91 2.58 -5.98
C SER A 100 3.58 2.92 -6.65
N SER A 101 3.53 2.95 -7.98
CA SER A 101 2.30 3.08 -8.76
C SER A 101 1.34 1.88 -8.63
N ILE A 102 1.69 0.89 -7.79
CA ILE A 102 0.94 -0.33 -7.55
C ILE A 102 -0.06 -0.08 -6.41
N ALA A 103 -1.35 -0.30 -6.65
CA ALA A 103 -2.38 -0.26 -5.63
C ALA A 103 -2.60 -1.66 -5.00
N PRO A 104 -3.19 -1.76 -3.79
CA PRO A 104 -3.60 -3.03 -3.20
C PRO A 104 -4.43 -3.93 -4.13
N SER A 105 -5.34 -3.32 -4.91
CA SER A 105 -6.17 -4.05 -5.87
C SER A 105 -5.36 -4.72 -6.97
N ASP A 106 -4.20 -4.17 -7.36
CA ASP A 106 -3.38 -4.71 -8.45
C ASP A 106 -2.66 -6.01 -8.06
N ILE A 107 -2.60 -6.31 -6.76
CA ILE A 107 -1.96 -7.48 -6.15
C ILE A 107 -3.00 -8.44 -5.58
N ILE A 108 -3.97 -7.92 -4.82
CA ILE A 108 -4.97 -8.73 -4.10
C ILE A 108 -6.08 -9.20 -5.04
N ASP A 109 -6.52 -8.35 -5.98
CA ASP A 109 -7.56 -8.68 -6.95
C ASP A 109 -7.16 -8.27 -8.39
N PRO A 110 -6.07 -8.83 -8.93
CA PRO A 110 -5.55 -8.46 -10.24
C PRO A 110 -6.57 -8.74 -11.37
N THR A 111 -7.49 -9.68 -11.15
CA THR A 111 -8.53 -10.06 -12.13
C THR A 111 -9.86 -9.33 -11.94
N LYS A 112 -9.95 -8.42 -10.96
CA LYS A 112 -11.16 -7.61 -10.66
C LYS A 112 -12.41 -8.47 -10.35
N LYS A 113 -12.23 -9.61 -9.69
CA LYS A 113 -13.29 -10.56 -9.31
C LYS A 113 -13.86 -10.29 -7.92
N MET A 114 -13.28 -9.36 -7.16
CA MET A 114 -13.67 -8.96 -5.81
C MET A 114 -14.20 -7.51 -5.78
N PRO A 115 -15.22 -7.17 -6.61
CA PRO A 115 -15.73 -5.81 -6.65
C PRO A 115 -16.30 -5.40 -5.29
N GLY A 116 -15.94 -4.20 -4.83
CA GLY A 116 -16.46 -3.62 -3.60
C GLY A 116 -15.80 -4.11 -2.30
N TYR A 117 -14.73 -4.90 -2.37
CA TYR A 117 -13.96 -5.34 -1.19
C TYR A 117 -12.97 -4.28 -0.71
N PHE A 118 -12.52 -3.43 -1.63
CA PHE A 118 -11.65 -2.28 -1.35
C PHE A 118 -12.49 -1.02 -1.16
N CYS A 119 -12.13 -0.22 -0.18
CA CYS A 119 -12.71 1.10 0.02
C CYS A 119 -11.73 1.98 0.81
N SER A 120 -11.85 3.29 0.61
CA SER A 120 -11.14 4.29 1.39
C SER A 120 -11.61 4.30 2.85
N ALA A 121 -10.79 4.83 3.75
CA ALA A 121 -11.16 5.04 5.15
C ALA A 121 -12.45 5.87 5.32
N THR A 122 -12.66 6.88 4.46
CA THR A 122 -13.87 7.70 4.45
C THR A 122 -15.10 6.88 4.05
N GLU A 123 -15.04 6.12 2.95
CA GLU A 123 -16.15 5.27 2.51
C GLU A 123 -16.48 4.19 3.55
N ALA A 124 -15.46 3.60 4.18
CA ALA A 124 -15.64 2.64 5.27
C ALA A 124 -16.40 3.24 6.45
N THR A 125 -16.03 4.47 6.85
CA THR A 125 -16.68 5.20 7.94
C THR A 125 -18.13 5.51 7.62
N GLU A 126 -18.43 5.98 6.41
CA GLU A 126 -19.81 6.30 6.00
C GLU A 126 -20.68 5.05 5.89
N ARG A 127 -20.14 3.95 5.33
CA ARG A 127 -20.83 2.65 5.31
C ARG A 127 -21.15 2.14 6.70
N TRP A 128 -20.20 2.25 7.64
CA TRP A 128 -20.43 1.87 9.03
C TRP A 128 -21.52 2.71 9.67
N LYS A 129 -21.48 4.04 9.52
CA LYS A 129 -22.52 4.95 10.05
C LYS A 129 -23.90 4.60 9.51
N GLN A 130 -24.01 4.36 8.20
CA GLN A 130 -25.27 3.95 7.57
C GLN A 130 -25.76 2.63 8.18
N ARG A 131 -24.93 1.58 8.17
CA ARG A 131 -25.31 0.27 8.71
C ARG A 131 -25.69 0.36 10.19
N LEU A 132 -24.96 1.14 10.98
CA LEU A 132 -25.26 1.38 12.39
C LEU A 132 -26.63 2.03 12.56
N SER A 133 -26.96 3.04 11.75
CA SER A 133 -28.28 3.69 11.80
C SER A 133 -29.42 2.74 11.41
N GLU A 134 -29.21 1.89 10.41
CA GLU A 134 -30.19 0.88 9.98
C GLU A 134 -30.39 -0.20 11.04
N PHE A 135 -29.31 -0.60 11.72
CA PHE A 135 -29.36 -1.53 12.83
C PHE A 135 -30.08 -0.94 14.06
N GLN A 136 -29.83 0.34 14.37
CA GLN A 136 -30.49 1.07 15.45
C GLN A 136 -32.01 1.10 15.30
N ILE A 137 -32.52 1.28 14.08
CA ILE A 137 -33.97 1.30 13.79
C ILE A 137 -34.55 -0.09 13.43
N GLY A 138 -33.71 -1.13 13.41
CA GLY A 138 -34.12 -2.51 13.10
C GLY A 138 -34.46 -2.81 11.65
N ARG A 139 -33.93 -2.02 10.73
CA ARG A 139 -33.89 -2.36 9.30
C ARG A 139 -32.80 -3.38 9.00
N ASP A 140 -31.64 -3.27 9.64
CA ASP A 140 -30.62 -4.33 9.67
C ASP A 140 -30.91 -5.25 10.86
N ALA A 141 -31.08 -6.55 10.59
CA ALA A 141 -31.32 -7.55 11.60
C ALA A 141 -30.06 -7.83 12.43
N GLY A 142 -28.88 -7.63 11.84
CA GLY A 142 -27.61 -8.10 12.37
C GLY A 142 -27.47 -9.62 12.31
N GLU A 143 -26.47 -10.11 13.03
CA GLU A 143 -26.17 -11.52 13.20
C GLU A 143 -26.31 -11.92 14.68
N PRO A 144 -26.67 -13.18 14.98
CA PRO A 144 -26.74 -13.65 16.37
C PRO A 144 -25.42 -13.45 17.12
N ASP A 145 -25.48 -12.89 18.33
CA ASP A 145 -24.31 -12.63 19.18
C ASP A 145 -24.00 -13.80 20.14
N GLY A 146 -24.52 -15.00 19.86
CA GLY A 146 -24.33 -16.19 20.71
C GLY A 146 -25.18 -16.23 21.99
N ALA A 147 -25.86 -15.13 22.35
CA ALA A 147 -26.85 -15.07 23.41
C ALA A 147 -28.27 -14.97 22.84
N PRO A 148 -29.30 -15.53 23.53
CA PRO A 148 -30.69 -15.43 23.08
C PRO A 148 -31.12 -13.99 22.86
N ASP A 149 -31.80 -13.74 21.75
CA ASP A 149 -32.38 -12.44 21.38
C ASP A 149 -31.38 -11.26 21.36
N ARG A 150 -30.09 -11.57 21.22
CA ARG A 150 -29.03 -10.58 21.00
C ARG A 150 -28.51 -10.64 19.58
N GLN A 151 -28.55 -9.49 18.94
CA GLN A 151 -28.03 -9.29 17.59
C GLN A 151 -26.79 -8.40 17.65
N LYS A 152 -25.88 -8.58 16.72
CA LYS A 152 -24.72 -7.71 16.52
C LYS A 152 -24.50 -7.37 15.05
N ILE A 153 -23.89 -6.24 14.82
CA ILE A 153 -23.24 -5.92 13.56
C ILE A 153 -21.76 -5.65 13.83
N SER A 154 -20.91 -6.03 12.89
CA SER A 154 -19.50 -5.67 12.94
C SER A 154 -18.96 -5.34 11.56
N GLN A 155 -17.93 -4.52 11.53
CA GLN A 155 -17.18 -4.18 10.34
C GLN A 155 -15.70 -4.34 10.65
N LEU A 156 -15.06 -5.29 9.97
CA LEU A 156 -13.61 -5.51 10.02
C LEU A 156 -12.97 -4.75 8.86
N ARG A 157 -11.94 -3.98 9.18
CA ARG A 157 -11.05 -3.28 8.26
C ARG A 157 -9.66 -3.87 8.36
N ILE A 158 -9.02 -4.03 7.20
CA ILE A 158 -7.67 -4.56 7.06
C ILE A 158 -6.85 -3.60 6.23
N GLU A 159 -5.73 -3.20 6.81
CA GLU A 159 -4.66 -2.49 6.12
C GLU A 159 -3.46 -3.44 6.02
N ILE A 160 -2.91 -3.57 4.83
CA ILE A 160 -1.73 -4.41 4.57
C ILE A 160 -0.68 -3.48 3.98
N SER A 161 0.59 -3.62 4.38
CA SER A 161 1.69 -2.92 3.72
C SER A 161 2.08 -3.64 2.43
N LEU A 162 2.70 -2.91 1.51
CA LEU A 162 3.46 -3.58 0.45
C LEU A 162 4.61 -4.38 1.12
N PRO A 163 4.91 -5.61 0.69
CA PRO A 163 5.99 -6.38 1.30
C PRO A 163 7.35 -5.71 1.10
N VAL A 164 8.15 -5.67 2.16
CA VAL A 164 9.53 -5.18 2.12
C VAL A 164 10.45 -6.38 2.00
N PHE A 165 11.21 -6.45 0.90
CA PHE A 165 12.08 -7.57 0.57
C PHE A 165 13.54 -7.31 0.99
N ASP A 166 14.29 -8.39 1.20
CA ASP A 166 15.74 -8.33 1.13
C ASP A 166 16.20 -8.13 -0.33
N ALA A 167 17.47 -7.77 -0.53
CA ALA A 167 18.01 -7.51 -1.86
C ALA A 167 17.91 -8.72 -2.82
N ALA A 168 17.84 -9.94 -2.28
CA ALA A 168 17.75 -11.17 -3.05
C ALA A 168 16.29 -11.59 -3.38
N PHE A 169 15.29 -10.93 -2.81
CA PHE A 169 13.88 -11.37 -2.81
C PHE A 169 13.71 -12.79 -2.24
N THR A 170 14.48 -13.12 -1.21
CA THR A 170 14.40 -14.40 -0.49
C THR A 170 13.72 -14.30 0.86
N THR A 171 13.66 -13.09 1.43
CA THR A 171 13.00 -12.80 2.69
C THR A 171 12.13 -11.57 2.52
N ALA A 172 10.97 -11.57 3.15
CA ALA A 172 10.04 -10.45 3.09
C ALA A 172 9.38 -10.21 4.44
N ILE A 173 9.08 -8.95 4.75
CA ILE A 173 8.26 -8.57 5.89
C ILE A 173 6.99 -7.88 5.39
N VAL A 174 5.84 -8.26 5.93
CA VAL A 174 4.55 -7.60 5.68
C VAL A 174 3.95 -7.15 6.99
N VAL A 175 3.57 -5.87 7.04
CA VAL A 175 2.83 -5.31 8.16
C VAL A 175 1.34 -5.40 7.84
N LEU A 176 0.57 -5.79 8.84
CA LEU A 176 -0.87 -5.93 8.75
C LEU A 176 -1.49 -5.26 9.97
N SER A 177 -2.57 -4.52 9.75
CA SER A 177 -3.37 -3.93 10.82
C SER A 177 -4.82 -4.28 10.62
N THR A 178 -5.48 -4.69 11.70
CA THR A 178 -6.91 -4.92 11.74
C THR A 178 -7.57 -3.89 12.63
N TRP A 179 -8.76 -3.47 12.23
CA TRP A 179 -9.63 -2.62 13.03
C TRP A 179 -11.06 -3.10 12.91
N ARG A 180 -11.72 -3.33 14.05
CA ARG A 180 -13.09 -3.82 14.12
C ARG A 180 -13.93 -2.84 14.88
N GLU A 181 -14.97 -2.34 14.21
CA GLU A 181 -16.07 -1.68 14.89
C GLU A 181 -17.23 -2.66 15.06
N ALA A 182 -17.93 -2.55 16.19
CA ALA A 182 -19.08 -3.39 16.46
C ALA A 182 -20.17 -2.65 17.25
N ALA A 183 -21.40 -3.10 17.07
CA ALA A 183 -22.54 -2.67 17.88
C ALA A 183 -23.43 -3.88 18.15
N ALA A 184 -24.05 -3.91 19.32
CA ALA A 184 -24.96 -4.97 19.73
C ALA A 184 -26.32 -4.38 20.09
N ARG A 185 -27.38 -5.14 19.85
CA ARG A 185 -28.75 -4.83 20.26
C ARG A 185 -29.26 -5.93 21.16
N GLY A 186 -29.72 -5.52 22.34
CA GLY A 186 -30.32 -6.43 23.31
C GLY A 186 -31.82 -6.66 23.08
N PRO A 187 -32.44 -7.54 23.90
CA PRO A 187 -33.86 -7.89 23.77
C PRO A 187 -34.80 -6.69 23.93
N ALA A 188 -34.40 -5.69 24.71
CA ALA A 188 -35.14 -4.44 24.91
C ALA A 188 -35.11 -3.49 23.68
N GLY A 189 -34.53 -3.92 22.56
CA GLY A 189 -34.44 -3.13 21.32
C GLY A 189 -33.38 -2.03 21.35
N GLN A 190 -32.82 -1.71 22.52
CA GLN A 190 -31.74 -0.74 22.65
C GLN A 190 -30.44 -1.29 22.06
N SER A 191 -29.82 -0.48 21.21
CA SER A 191 -28.52 -0.78 20.62
C SER A 191 -27.41 0.01 21.31
N LYS A 192 -26.23 -0.60 21.42
CA LYS A 192 -25.05 -0.04 22.06
C LYS A 192 -23.84 -0.30 21.18
N ARG A 193 -23.00 0.73 20.97
CA ARG A 193 -21.68 0.55 20.35
C ARG A 193 -20.76 -0.17 21.33
N LEU A 194 -20.04 -1.17 20.82
CA LEU A 194 -18.97 -1.83 21.55
C LEU A 194 -17.69 -1.02 21.39
N SER A 195 -16.73 -1.22 22.30
CA SER A 195 -15.40 -0.64 22.11
C SER A 195 -14.80 -1.17 20.80
N PRO A 196 -14.17 -0.31 19.98
CA PRO A 196 -13.42 -0.77 18.83
C PRO A 196 -12.26 -1.67 19.25
N GLU A 197 -12.00 -2.72 18.46
CA GLU A 197 -10.88 -3.63 18.68
C GLU A 197 -9.89 -3.48 17.53
N GLY A 198 -8.60 -3.45 17.81
CA GLY A 198 -7.58 -3.35 16.78
C GLY A 198 -6.30 -4.10 17.14
N SER A 199 -5.65 -4.66 16.14
CA SER A 199 -4.37 -5.35 16.30
C SER A 199 -3.44 -5.06 15.14
N GLY A 200 -2.14 -5.02 15.42
CA GLY A 200 -1.10 -4.93 14.41
C GLY A 200 -0.15 -6.11 14.47
N PHE A 201 0.24 -6.60 13.31
CA PHE A 201 1.17 -7.71 13.19
C PHE A 201 2.21 -7.44 12.12
N SER A 202 3.43 -7.83 12.40
CA SER A 202 4.51 -7.96 11.43
C SER A 202 4.75 -9.44 11.15
N PHE A 203 4.58 -9.84 9.90
CA PHE A 203 4.78 -11.20 9.43
C PHE A 203 6.08 -11.29 8.64
N VAL A 204 6.92 -12.27 8.97
CA VAL A 204 8.17 -12.51 8.25
C VAL A 204 8.05 -13.79 7.44
N TYR A 205 8.37 -13.69 6.16
CA TYR A 205 8.30 -14.76 5.19
C TYR A 205 9.67 -15.06 4.61
N LYS A 206 9.91 -16.34 4.30
CA LYS A 206 11.09 -16.81 3.58
C LYS A 206 10.67 -17.60 2.36
N LYS A 207 11.32 -17.33 1.24
CA LYS A 207 11.10 -18.03 -0.02
C LYS A 207 11.80 -19.39 0.00
N GLN A 208 11.07 -20.41 -0.42
CA GLN A 208 11.53 -21.77 -0.64
C GLN A 208 11.15 -22.23 -2.06
N ALA A 209 11.58 -23.44 -2.43
CA ALA A 209 11.32 -24.00 -3.77
C ALA A 209 9.83 -24.08 -4.11
N GLU A 210 8.98 -24.36 -3.12
CA GLU A 210 7.53 -24.55 -3.30
C GLU A 210 6.71 -23.27 -3.05
N GLY A 211 7.34 -22.17 -2.61
CA GLY A 211 6.66 -20.92 -2.34
C GLY A 211 7.18 -20.20 -1.10
N TRP A 212 6.38 -19.28 -0.58
CA TRP A 212 6.68 -18.53 0.64
C TRP A 212 6.22 -19.32 1.87
N ILE A 213 7.04 -19.30 2.93
CA ILE A 213 6.66 -19.83 4.24
C ILE A 213 6.77 -18.75 5.30
N GLN A 214 5.85 -18.72 6.25
CA GLN A 214 5.96 -17.83 7.41
C GLN A 214 7.01 -18.41 8.37
N ILE A 215 8.01 -17.59 8.74
CA ILE A 215 9.09 -17.99 9.65
C ILE A 215 9.07 -17.24 10.98
N ASP A 216 8.37 -16.10 11.03
CA ASP A 216 8.17 -15.34 12.27
C ASP A 216 6.87 -14.52 12.20
N ARG A 217 6.32 -14.20 13.36
CA ARG A 217 5.16 -13.32 13.55
C ARG A 217 5.32 -12.57 14.86
N THR A 218 5.31 -11.24 14.78
CA THR A 218 5.31 -10.36 15.95
C THR A 218 3.98 -9.62 16.03
N GLU A 219 3.39 -9.53 17.22
CA GLU A 219 2.30 -8.60 17.50
C GLU A 219 2.89 -7.24 17.89
N ASP A 220 2.61 -6.24 17.06
CA ASP A 220 3.17 -4.90 17.23
C ASP A 220 2.34 -4.07 18.22
N TYR A 221 1.02 -4.30 18.24
CA TYR A 221 0.10 -3.70 19.20
C TYR A 221 -1.23 -4.44 19.26
N SER A 222 -1.95 -4.25 20.38
CA SER A 222 -3.36 -4.58 20.55
C SER A 222 -4.07 -3.41 21.24
N ALA A 223 -5.28 -3.10 20.81
CA ALA A 223 -6.13 -2.05 21.35
C ALA A 223 -7.56 -2.57 21.52
N ASN A 224 -8.15 -2.32 22.69
CA ASN A 224 -9.53 -2.64 23.07
C ASN A 224 -10.18 -1.46 23.79
#